data_AF-A0A535N6D2-F1
#
_entry.id   AF-A0A535N6D2-F1
#
_cell.length_a   1.000
_cell.length_b   1.000
_cell.length_c   1.000
_cell.angle_alpha   90.00
_cell.angle_beta   90.00
_cell.angle_gamma   90.00
#
_symmetry.space_group_name_H-M   'P 1'
#
loop_
_entity.id
_entity.type
_entity.pdbx_description
1 polymer ?
#
loop_
_entity_poly.entity_id
_entity_poly.type
_entity_poly.pdbx_seq_one_letter_code
_entity_poly.pdbx_strand_id
1 'polypeptide(L)' 'ERRKIGAERLPGKLEQALERLRGDQVLAEAMGDELLGAYLAVKQLDVEAFKAAGDDFEFREHIYKY' A
#
# COMPACT_ATOMS: atom_id res chain seq x y z
N GLU A 1 -16.21 0.32 -21.52
CA GLU A 1 -17.25 -0.13 -20.57
C GLU A 1 -17.00 0.32 -19.12
N ARG A 2 -16.05 -0.21 -18.34
CA ARG A 2 -15.89 0.16 -16.90
C ARG A 2 -15.50 1.62 -16.60
N ARG A 3 -14.56 2.22 -17.34
CA ARG A 3 -14.21 3.64 -17.16
C ARG A 3 -15.35 4.60 -17.52
N LYS A 4 -16.31 4.17 -18.36
CA LYS A 4 -17.45 5.01 -18.77
C LYS A 4 -18.47 5.20 -17.64
N ILE A 5 -18.46 4.33 -16.63
CA ILE A 5 -19.36 4.40 -15.46
C ILE A 5 -18.63 4.89 -14.20
N GLY A 6 -17.42 5.45 -14.33
CA GLY A 6 -16.63 5.92 -13.19
C GLY A 6 -16.05 4.81 -12.30
N ALA A 7 -16.16 3.53 -12.71
CA ALA A 7 -15.61 2.40 -11.97
C ALA A 7 -14.13 2.23 -12.31
N GLU A 8 -13.31 3.17 -11.82
CA GLU A 8 -11.85 3.02 -11.88
C GLU A 8 -11.39 1.82 -11.05
N ARG A 9 -10.34 1.15 -11.54
CA ARG A 9 -9.78 0.01 -10.81
C ARG A 9 -9.03 0.53 -9.59
N LEU A 10 -9.25 -0.14 -8.46
CA LEU A 10 -8.41 0.03 -7.28
C LEU A 10 -6.94 -0.32 -7.59
N PRO A 11 -6.00 0.25 -6.84
CA PRO A 11 -4.59 -0.13 -6.88
C PRO A 11 -4.40 -1.64 -6.80
N GLY A 12 -3.55 -2.19 -7.67
CA GLY A 12 -3.24 -3.62 -7.69
C GLY A 12 -2.05 -4.00 -6.82
N LYS A 13 -1.34 -3.01 -6.27
CA LYS A 13 -0.13 -3.16 -5.45
C LYS A 13 -0.14 -2.14 -4.32
N LEU A 14 0.51 -2.47 -3.21
CA LEU A 14 0.62 -1.58 -2.06
C LEU A 14 1.26 -0.23 -2.43
N GLU A 15 2.33 -0.23 -3.23
CA GLU A 15 2.99 1.01 -3.68
C GLU A 15 2.02 1.99 -4.37
N GLN A 16 1.10 1.47 -5.18
CA GLN A 16 0.11 2.25 -5.90
C GLN A 16 -0.98 2.79 -4.96
N ALA A 17 -1.28 2.05 -3.88
CA ALA A 17 -2.23 2.49 -2.87
C ALA A 17 -1.65 3.60 -1.99
N LEU A 18 -0.38 3.48 -1.60
CA LEU A 18 0.33 4.52 -0.82
C LEU A 18 0.42 5.83 -1.60
N GLU A 19 0.69 5.76 -2.91
CA GLU A 19 0.71 6.96 -3.76
C GLU A 19 -0.66 7.63 -3.84
N ARG A 20 -1.74 6.86 -4.01
CA ARG A 20 -3.10 7.42 -3.98
C ARG A 20 -3.47 8.02 -2.63
N LEU A 21 -3.09 7.35 -1.53
CA LEU A 21 -3.33 7.85 -0.17
C LEU A 21 -2.63 9.18 0.07
N ARG A 22 -1.38 9.34 -0.41
CA ARG A 22 -0.62 10.59 -0.26
C ARG A 22 -1.29 11.78 -0.94
N GLY A 23 -2.04 11.54 -2.02
CA GLY A 23 -2.77 12.57 -2.75
C GLY A 23 -4.23 12.75 -2.30
N ASP A 24 -4.75 11.91 -1.41
CA ASP A 24 -6.14 11.98 -0.96
C ASP A 24 -6.27 12.85 0.28
N GLN A 25 -6.71 14.09 0.08
CA GLN A 25 -6.84 15.07 1.15
C GLN A 25 -7.84 14.64 2.23
N VAL A 26 -8.96 14.00 1.85
CA VAL A 26 -9.99 13.58 2.82
C VAL A 26 -9.43 12.53 3.76
N LEU A 27 -8.71 11.55 3.22
CA LEU A 27 -8.08 10.51 4.03
C LEU A 27 -6.89 11.03 4.82
N ALA A 28 -6.07 11.92 4.23
CA ALA A 28 -4.95 12.54 4.90
C ALA A 28 -5.40 13.34 6.14
N GLU A 29 -6.43 14.17 5.98
CA GLU A 29 -7.01 14.96 7.09
C GLU A 29 -7.64 14.06 8.16
N ALA A 30 -8.33 12.99 7.75
CA ALA A 30 -8.93 12.04 8.69
C ALA A 30 -7.89 11.31 9.55
N MET A 31 -6.69 11.07 9.02
CA MET A 31 -5.59 10.43 9.75
C MET A 31 -4.79 11.44 10.59
N GLY A 32 -4.63 12.67 10.10
CA GLY A 32 -3.71 13.66 10.65
C GLY A 32 -2.25 13.40 10.26
N ASP A 33 -1.45 14.48 10.26
CA ASP A 33 -0.10 14.49 9.69
C ASP A 33 0.86 13.47 10.34
N GLU A 34 0.81 13.34 11.66
CA GLU A 34 1.70 12.44 12.41
C GLU A 34 1.45 10.97 12.06
N LEU A 35 0.19 10.54 12.12
CA LEU A 35 -0.18 9.17 11.80
C LEU A 35 0.03 8.86 10.32
N LEU A 36 -0.33 9.78 9.44
CA LEU A 36 -0.12 9.62 7.99
C LEU A 36 1.36 9.46 7.67
N GLY A 37 2.22 10.31 8.25
CA GLY A 37 3.66 10.26 8.07
C GLY A 37 4.26 8.93 8.53
N ALA A 38 3.94 8.51 9.75
CA ALA A 38 4.41 7.24 10.32
C ALA A 38 3.92 6.04 9.49
N TYR A 39 2.64 6.03 9.11
CA TYR A 39 2.05 4.96 8.31
C TYR A 39 2.74 4.82 6.94
N LEU A 40 2.90 5.94 6.21
CA LEU A 40 3.54 5.94 4.90
C LEU A 40 5.00 5.49 4.98
N ALA A 41 5.74 5.92 6.01
CA ALA A 41 7.13 5.52 6.22
C ALA A 41 7.26 4.01 6.44
N VAL A 42 6.46 3.44 7.35
CA VAL A 42 6.47 2.00 7.64
C VAL A 42 6.08 1.19 6.40
N LYS A 43 5.03 1.60 5.68
CA LYS A 43 4.57 0.85 4.50
C LYS A 43 5.49 0.98 3.30
N GLN A 44 6.24 2.07 3.19
CA GLN A 44 7.29 2.19 2.19
C GLN A 44 8.43 1.18 2.46
N LEU A 45 8.83 1.02 3.73
CA LEU A 45 9.81 0.00 4.12
C LEU A 45 9.31 -1.42 3.84
N ASP A 46 8.03 -1.72 4.09
CA ASP A 46 7.43 -3.02 3.74
C ASP A 46 7.53 -3.30 2.23
N VAL A 47 7.26 -2.30 1.39
CA VAL A 47 7.37 -2.41 -0.07
C VAL A 47 8.82 -2.68 -0.49
N GLU A 48 9.78 -1.97 0.10
CA GLU A 48 11.20 -2.15 -0.19
C GLU A 48 11.71 -3.52 0.25
N ALA A 49 11.33 -3.96 1.45
CA ALA A 49 11.67 -5.29 1.96
C ALA A 49 11.11 -6.39 1.06
N PHE A 50 9.84 -6.26 0.62
CA PHE A 50 9.22 -7.21 -0.29
C PHE A 50 9.90 -7.23 -1.67
N LYS A 51 10.25 -6.07 -2.22
CA LYS A 51 10.99 -5.98 -3.50
C LYS A 51 12.39 -6.59 -3.41
N ALA A 52 13.07 -6.40 -2.29
CA ALA A 52 14.42 -6.91 -2.05
C ALA A 52 14.45 -8.43 -1.79
N ALA A 53 13.35 -8.99 -1.28
CA ALA A 53 13.26 -10.41 -0.93
C ALA A 53 13.20 -11.35 -2.15
N GLY A 54 12.87 -10.86 -3.35
CA GLY A 54 12.80 -11.69 -4.57
C GLY A 54 11.86 -12.91 -4.45
N ASP A 55 12.00 -13.87 -5.37
CA ASP A 55 11.21 -15.12 -5.40
C ASP A 55 11.46 -16.02 -4.16
N ASP A 56 12.51 -15.75 -3.37
CA ASP A 56 12.83 -16.47 -2.13
C ASP A 56 11.82 -16.22 -0.99
N PHE A 57 10.90 -15.26 -1.17
CA PHE A 57 9.87 -14.92 -0.19
C PHE A 57 8.69 -15.91 -0.13
N GLU A 58 8.51 -16.79 -1.12
CA GLU A 58 7.37 -17.72 -1.17
C GLU A 58 7.29 -18.68 0.04
N PHE A 59 8.39 -18.88 0.79
CA PHE A 59 8.42 -19.85 1.88
C PHE A 59 8.26 -19.28 3.30
N ARG A 60 8.38 -17.96 3.52
CA ARG A 60 8.53 -17.44 4.90
C ARG A 60 7.27 -16.78 5.49
N GLU A 61 6.40 -16.20 4.66
CA GLU A 61 5.12 -15.59 5.12
C GLU A 61 4.07 -16.61 5.59
N HIS A 62 4.28 -17.91 5.34
CA HIS A 62 3.35 -18.96 5.77
C HIS A 62 3.73 -19.63 7.09
N ILE A 63 4.90 -19.34 7.68
CA ILE A 63 5.37 -20.07 8.87
C ILE A 63 4.56 -19.76 10.13
N TYR A 64 3.96 -18.58 10.25
CA TYR A 64 3.16 -18.22 11.45
C TYR A 64 1.65 -18.28 11.24
N LYS A 65 1.18 -18.88 10.14
CA LYS A 65 -0.26 -18.97 9.86
C LYS A 65 -0.90 -20.35 10.12
N TYR A 66 -0.13 -21.38 10.48
CA TYR A 66 -0.65 -22.67 10.96
C TYR A 66 0.29 -23.34 11.97
#